data_AF-A0A1A8VAL3-F1
#
_entry.id   AF-A0A1A8VAL3-F1
#
_cell.length_a   1.000
_cell.length_b   1.000
_cell.length_c   1.000
_cell.angle_alpha   90.00
_cell.angle_beta   90.00
_cell.angle_gamma   90.00
#
_symmetry.space_group_name_H-M   'P 1'
#
loop_
_entity.id
_entity.type
_entity.pdbx_description
1 polymer ?
#
loop_
_entity_poly.entity_id
_entity_poly.type
_entity_poly.pdbx_seq_one_letter_code
_entity_poly.pdbx_strand_id
1 'polypeptide(L)'
;MTKLPYKVSASLVQALEKLGINQRTEAEQKEGQSVVHGTRCKNTGCKTIYQGPDTDLEACTHHPGAPVFHEGYKYWSCCCIKTTDFDAFLDQKGCTTAKHRWIPKQDKKKVACRYDWHQTGNSVVLTIYAKNSNPDSCSIEANQTVVSCQIQFESNKIFRRNFHLWGVINVKQSSVNMV
;
A
#
# COMPACT_ATOMS: atom_id res chain seq x y z
N MET A 1 19.92 14.31 -5.16
CA MET A 1 18.79 14.28 -6.13
C MET A 1 17.92 15.49 -5.85
N THR A 2 17.24 16.01 -6.87
CA THR A 2 16.40 17.21 -6.77
C THR A 2 14.97 16.84 -7.11
N LYS A 3 14.00 17.27 -6.28
CA LYS A 3 12.57 17.06 -6.56
C LYS A 3 12.17 17.83 -7.82
N LEU A 4 11.56 17.14 -8.78
CA LEU A 4 11.11 17.74 -10.02
C LEU A 4 9.79 18.50 -9.81
N PRO A 5 9.63 19.69 -10.44
CA PRO A 5 8.35 20.38 -10.43
C PRO A 5 7.32 19.53 -11.17
N TYR A 6 6.10 19.45 -10.61
CA TYR A 6 5.00 18.72 -11.22
C TYR A 6 3.80 19.61 -11.48
N LYS A 7 3.03 19.26 -12.51
CA LYS A 7 1.70 19.81 -12.80
C LYS A 7 0.68 18.69 -12.71
N VAL A 8 -0.49 19.00 -12.15
CA VAL A 8 -1.60 18.07 -12.02
C VAL A 8 -2.68 18.48 -13.02
N SER A 9 -3.16 17.54 -13.83
CA SER A 9 -4.24 17.79 -14.78
C SER A 9 -5.56 18.05 -14.05
N ALA A 10 -6.43 18.89 -14.63
CA ALA A 10 -7.77 19.11 -14.08
C ALA A 10 -8.59 17.81 -14.03
N SER A 11 -8.39 16.91 -15.00
CA SER A 11 -9.02 15.60 -15.04
C SER A 11 -8.61 14.73 -13.85
N LEU A 12 -7.34 14.75 -13.46
CA LEU A 12 -6.85 14.01 -12.30
C LEU A 12 -7.42 14.58 -11.00
N VAL A 13 -7.46 15.91 -10.86
CA VAL A 13 -8.08 16.58 -9.70
C VAL A 13 -9.54 16.14 -9.55
N GLN A 14 -10.34 16.24 -10.62
CA GLN A 14 -11.74 15.83 -10.61
C GLN A 14 -11.93 14.33 -10.30
N ALA A 15 -11.06 13.48 -10.84
CA ALA A 15 -11.09 12.04 -10.56
C ALA A 15 -10.81 11.74 -9.07
N LEU A 16 -9.84 12.44 -8.47
CA LEU A 16 -9.51 12.29 -7.05
C LEU A 16 -10.62 12.83 -6.15
N GLU A 17 -11.24 13.96 -6.48
CA GLU A 17 -12.38 14.51 -5.74
C GLU A 17 -13.56 13.55 -5.75
N LYS A 18 -13.93 13.02 -6.92
CA LYS A 18 -15.01 12.04 -7.05
C LYS A 18 -14.75 10.77 -6.26
N LEU A 19 -13.51 10.27 -6.28
CA LEU A 19 -13.10 9.12 -5.46
C LEU A 19 -13.16 9.44 -3.96
N GLY A 20 -12.75 10.63 -3.55
CA GLY A 20 -12.83 11.08 -2.17
C GLY A 20 -14.27 11.16 -1.65
N ILE A 21 -15.20 11.68 -2.46
CA ILE A 21 -16.63 11.72 -2.12
C ILE A 21 -17.18 10.31 -1.96
N ASN A 22 -16.93 9.42 -2.93
CA ASN A 22 -17.37 8.02 -2.84
C ASN A 22 -16.81 7.32 -1.60
N GLN A 23 -15.54 7.55 -1.27
CA GLN A 23 -14.92 6.97 -0.08
C GLN A 23 -15.51 7.53 1.23
N ARG A 24 -15.86 8.82 1.28
CA ARG A 24 -16.54 9.43 2.43
C ARG A 24 -17.96 8.89 2.58
N THR A 25 -18.72 8.78 1.49
CA THR A 25 -20.06 8.18 1.50
C THR A 25 -20.02 6.71 1.92
N GLU A 26 -19.05 5.94 1.44
CA GLU A 26 -18.82 4.56 1.90
C GLU A 26 -18.38 4.50 3.37
N ALA A 27 -17.59 5.47 3.84
CA ALA A 27 -17.16 5.54 5.24
C ALA A 27 -18.31 5.94 6.17
N GLU A 28 -19.16 6.88 5.79
CA GLU A 28 -20.37 7.28 6.54
C GLU A 28 -21.40 6.15 6.56
N GLN A 29 -21.56 5.40 5.46
CA GLN A 29 -22.36 4.18 5.44
C GLN A 29 -21.75 3.05 6.31
N LYS A 30 -20.42 2.98 6.43
CA LYS A 30 -19.72 2.02 7.31
C LYS A 30 -19.67 2.46 8.77
N GLU A 31 -19.64 3.76 9.08
CA GLU A 31 -19.72 4.30 10.44
C GLU A 31 -21.14 4.17 11.00
N GLY A 32 -22.17 4.14 10.14
CA GLY A 32 -23.54 3.79 10.50
C GLY A 32 -23.84 2.28 10.53
N GLN A 33 -22.96 1.43 9.99
CA GLN A 33 -23.09 -0.03 10.06
C GLN A 33 -22.23 -0.59 11.19
N SER A 34 -22.87 -0.94 12.30
CA SER A 34 -22.32 -1.86 13.29
C SER A 34 -21.67 -3.07 12.58
N VAL A 35 -20.51 -3.51 13.07
CA VAL A 35 -19.83 -4.71 12.56
C VAL A 35 -20.88 -5.83 12.45
N VAL A 36 -21.01 -6.44 11.28
CA VAL A 36 -22.06 -7.44 11.06
C VAL A 36 -21.70 -8.70 11.85
N HIS A 37 -22.69 -9.30 12.51
CA HIS A 37 -22.55 -10.62 13.13
C HIS A 37 -21.96 -11.61 12.12
N GLY A 38 -20.96 -12.38 12.52
CA GLY A 38 -20.24 -13.26 11.61
C GLY A 38 -18.94 -12.67 11.04
N THR A 39 -18.63 -11.39 11.28
CA THR A 39 -17.38 -10.80 10.81
C THR A 39 -16.17 -11.42 11.53
N ARG A 40 -15.27 -12.06 10.79
CA ARG A 40 -14.03 -12.62 11.37
C ARG A 40 -13.02 -11.51 11.68
N CYS A 41 -12.36 -11.63 12.84
CA CYS A 41 -11.23 -10.79 13.22
C CYS A 41 -10.13 -10.82 12.14
N LYS A 42 -9.60 -9.65 11.82
CA LYS A 42 -8.57 -9.42 10.80
C LYS A 42 -7.16 -9.45 11.36
N ASN A 43 -6.97 -9.62 12.66
CA ASN A 43 -5.65 -9.83 13.25
C ASN A 43 -5.17 -11.26 12.94
N THR A 44 -3.92 -11.37 12.51
CA THR A 44 -3.28 -12.62 12.04
C THR A 44 -3.24 -13.69 13.13
N GLY A 45 -3.79 -14.87 12.85
CA GLY A 45 -3.89 -15.97 13.82
C GLY A 45 -5.08 -15.89 14.79
N CYS A 46 -5.84 -14.78 14.80
CA CYS A 46 -7.09 -14.71 15.56
C CYS A 46 -8.24 -15.36 14.78
N LYS A 47 -8.97 -16.27 15.42
CA LYS A 47 -10.10 -17.01 14.83
C LYS A 47 -11.47 -16.49 15.30
N THR A 48 -11.51 -15.50 16.19
CA THR A 48 -12.75 -14.95 16.76
C THR A 48 -13.65 -14.33 15.69
N ILE A 49 -14.96 -14.53 15.88
CA ILE A 49 -16.03 -14.05 15.02
C ILE A 49 -16.85 -13.05 15.84
N TYR A 50 -17.13 -11.89 15.27
CA TYR A 50 -17.95 -10.86 15.91
C TYR A 50 -19.38 -11.36 16.14
N GLN A 51 -19.83 -11.33 17.39
CA GLN A 51 -21.19 -11.69 17.81
C GLN A 51 -21.92 -10.54 18.52
N GLY A 52 -21.39 -9.32 18.44
CA GLY A 52 -21.93 -8.14 19.11
C GLY A 52 -20.87 -7.39 19.92
N PRO A 53 -21.26 -6.30 20.60
CA PRO A 53 -20.34 -5.44 21.34
C PRO A 53 -19.55 -6.17 22.44
N ASP A 54 -20.10 -7.23 23.03
CA ASP A 54 -19.41 -8.02 24.05
C ASP A 54 -18.16 -8.71 23.50
N THR A 55 -18.15 -9.08 22.22
CA THR A 55 -16.97 -9.65 21.56
C THR A 55 -15.81 -8.65 21.48
N ASP A 56 -16.07 -7.33 21.55
CA ASP A 56 -15.01 -6.31 21.57
C ASP A 56 -14.29 -6.21 22.91
N LEU A 57 -14.93 -6.70 23.98
CA LEU A 57 -14.35 -6.78 25.32
C LEU A 57 -13.41 -7.97 25.47
N GLU A 58 -13.52 -8.96 24.57
CA GLU A 58 -12.62 -10.12 24.55
C GLU A 58 -11.20 -9.75 24.13
N ALA A 59 -10.24 -10.48 24.71
CA ALA A 59 -8.83 -10.30 24.42
C ALA A 59 -8.43 -10.98 23.10
N CYS A 60 -8.02 -10.18 22.10
CA CYS A 60 -7.56 -10.70 20.81
C CYS A 60 -6.11 -11.21 20.90
N THR A 61 -5.94 -12.52 21.02
CA THR A 61 -4.63 -13.18 20.93
C THR A 61 -4.26 -13.43 19.47
N HIS A 62 -3.16 -12.83 18.99
CA HIS A 62 -2.76 -12.84 17.59
C HIS A 62 -1.24 -12.72 17.43
N HIS A 63 -0.74 -12.91 16.20
CA HIS A 63 0.66 -12.71 15.82
C HIS A 63 0.82 -11.34 15.16
N PRO A 64 1.56 -10.38 15.72
CA PRO A 64 1.79 -9.07 15.07
C PRO A 64 2.80 -9.14 13.91
N GLY A 65 3.57 -10.24 13.81
CA GLY A 65 4.57 -10.48 12.78
C GLY A 65 4.01 -11.09 11.49
N ALA A 66 4.88 -11.23 10.50
CA ALA A 66 4.56 -11.83 9.21
C ALA A 66 4.87 -13.34 9.20
N PRO A 67 4.18 -14.14 8.38
CA PRO A 67 4.56 -15.52 8.13
C PRO A 67 5.94 -15.57 7.43
N VAL A 68 6.81 -16.47 7.88
CA VAL A 68 8.13 -16.70 7.30
C VAL A 68 8.25 -18.17 6.90
N PHE A 69 8.59 -18.38 5.63
CA PHE A 69 8.85 -19.69 5.04
C PHE A 69 10.30 -19.71 4.56
N HIS A 70 11.17 -20.42 5.27
CA HIS A 70 12.60 -20.47 4.96
C HIS A 70 13.16 -21.85 5.26
N GLU A 71 13.86 -22.44 4.29
CA GLU A 71 14.52 -23.76 4.43
C GLU A 71 13.58 -24.86 4.98
N GLY A 72 12.32 -24.88 4.53
CA GLY A 72 11.32 -25.87 4.97
C GLY A 72 10.65 -25.54 6.31
N TYR A 73 11.19 -24.63 7.10
CA TYR A 73 10.58 -24.12 8.31
C TYR A 73 9.52 -23.06 8.04
N LYS A 74 8.51 -23.05 8.90
CA LYS A 74 7.35 -22.15 8.90
C LYS A 74 7.25 -21.55 10.29
N TYR A 75 7.21 -20.22 10.38
CA TYR A 75 7.13 -19.51 11.65
C TYR A 75 6.60 -18.08 11.49
N TRP A 76 6.26 -17.44 12.59
CA TRP A 76 5.87 -16.03 12.61
C TRP A 76 7.04 -15.17 13.03
N SER A 77 7.32 -14.06 12.33
CA SER A 77 8.48 -13.21 12.63
C SER A 77 8.45 -12.53 14.01
N CYS A 78 7.30 -12.57 14.70
CA CYS A 78 7.11 -12.00 16.04
C CYS A 78 7.43 -12.95 17.20
N CYS A 79 7.64 -14.24 16.92
CA CYS A 79 7.96 -15.22 17.96
C CYS A 79 8.89 -16.31 17.42
N CYS A 80 9.56 -17.03 18.31
CA CYS A 80 10.60 -17.99 17.91
C CYS A 80 10.07 -19.42 17.70
N ILE A 81 8.75 -19.61 17.63
CA ILE A 81 8.14 -20.94 17.45
C ILE A 81 8.22 -21.31 15.97
N LYS A 82 8.90 -22.42 15.67
CA LYS A 82 9.09 -22.93 14.31
C LYS A 82 8.48 -24.31 14.18
N THR A 83 7.93 -24.61 13.00
CA THR A 83 7.44 -25.93 12.63
C THR A 83 7.78 -26.24 11.18
N THR A 84 7.90 -27.51 10.83
CA THR A 84 7.99 -27.96 9.44
C THR A 84 6.60 -28.30 8.87
N ASP A 85 5.60 -28.52 9.71
CA ASP A 85 4.22 -28.84 9.33
C ASP A 85 3.39 -27.57 9.08
N PHE A 86 2.58 -27.57 8.01
CA PHE A 86 1.81 -26.39 7.62
C PHE A 86 0.57 -26.17 8.49
N ASP A 87 -0.11 -27.24 8.90
CA ASP A 87 -1.33 -27.13 9.72
C ASP A 87 -0.97 -26.66 11.14
N ALA A 88 0.11 -27.21 11.70
CA ALA A 88 0.69 -26.74 12.97
C ALA A 88 1.07 -25.25 12.93
N PHE A 89 1.52 -24.73 11.77
CA PHE A 89 1.81 -23.31 11.60
C PHE A 89 0.54 -22.45 11.60
N LEU A 90 -0.53 -22.90 10.93
CA LEU A 90 -1.82 -22.21 10.91
C LEU A 90 -2.52 -22.22 12.27
N ASP A 91 -2.33 -23.29 13.05
CA ASP A 91 -2.91 -23.46 14.38
C ASP A 91 -2.08 -22.87 15.52
N GLN A 92 -0.88 -22.37 15.23
CA GLN A 92 -0.02 -21.74 16.22
C GLN A 92 -0.71 -20.54 16.90
N LYS A 93 -0.93 -20.66 18.22
CA LYS A 93 -1.54 -19.60 19.04
C LYS A 93 -0.76 -18.28 18.93
N GLY A 94 -1.49 -17.17 18.82
CA GLY A 94 -0.91 -15.82 18.81
C GLY A 94 -0.01 -15.54 20.01
N CYS A 95 1.06 -14.76 19.78
CA CYS A 95 2.03 -14.39 20.82
C CYS A 95 1.77 -13.03 21.48
N THR A 96 0.72 -12.28 21.08
CA THR A 96 0.42 -10.95 21.61
C THR A 96 -1.09 -10.74 21.78
N THR A 97 -1.46 -9.96 22.79
CA THR A 97 -2.86 -9.62 23.09
C THR A 97 -3.14 -8.17 22.75
N ALA A 98 -4.23 -7.89 22.04
CA ALA A 98 -4.73 -6.54 21.76
C ALA A 98 -6.27 -6.55 21.63
N LYS A 99 -6.85 -5.43 21.18
CA LYS A 99 -8.26 -5.38 20.78
C LYS A 99 -8.48 -6.10 19.45
N HIS A 100 -9.67 -6.65 19.27
CA HIS A 100 -10.09 -7.22 17.99
C HIS A 100 -10.10 -6.14 16.89
N ARG A 101 -9.85 -6.58 15.65
CA ARG A 101 -9.89 -5.73 14.48
C ARG A 101 -10.85 -6.30 13.47
N TRP A 102 -11.96 -5.63 13.21
CA TRP A 102 -12.98 -6.12 12.27
C TRP A 102 -12.81 -5.54 10.87
N ILE A 103 -12.20 -4.36 10.77
CA ILE A 103 -11.94 -3.66 9.53
C ILE A 103 -10.51 -3.96 9.05
N PRO A 104 -10.28 -4.28 7.77
CA PRO A 104 -8.94 -4.49 7.24
C PRO A 104 -8.03 -3.26 7.44
N LYS A 105 -6.75 -3.49 7.76
CA LYS A 105 -5.74 -2.43 7.69
C LYS A 105 -5.58 -1.98 6.24
N GLN A 106 -5.60 -0.67 6.00
CA GLN A 106 -5.15 -0.10 4.72
C GLN A 106 -3.62 -0.04 4.69
N ASP A 107 -2.97 -1.21 4.66
CA ASP A 107 -1.52 -1.25 4.52
C ASP A 107 -1.10 -0.83 3.12
N LYS A 108 -0.02 -0.05 3.04
CA LYS A 108 0.56 0.42 1.79
C LYS A 108 1.15 -0.77 1.01
N LYS A 109 0.54 -1.13 -0.11
CA LYS A 109 0.94 -2.27 -0.95
C LYS A 109 1.95 -1.83 -2.00
N LYS A 110 3.19 -2.33 -1.92
CA LYS A 110 4.16 -2.14 -3.02
C LYS A 110 3.69 -2.91 -4.24
N VAL A 111 3.64 -2.24 -5.39
CA VAL A 111 3.20 -2.83 -6.67
C VAL A 111 4.12 -2.40 -7.80
N ALA A 112 4.23 -3.23 -8.83
CA ALA A 112 4.83 -2.84 -10.09
C ALA A 112 3.82 -2.03 -10.92
N CYS A 113 4.32 -1.01 -11.62
CA CYS A 113 3.58 -0.30 -12.65
C CYS A 113 4.15 -0.66 -14.02
N ARG A 114 3.28 -0.71 -15.04
CA ARG A 114 3.73 -0.56 -16.42
C ARG A 114 4.35 0.83 -16.56
N TYR A 115 5.41 0.92 -17.34
CA TYR A 115 5.96 2.18 -17.78
C TYR A 115 6.49 2.01 -19.21
N ASP A 116 6.59 3.12 -19.91
CA ASP A 116 7.16 3.20 -21.25
C ASP A 116 8.09 4.41 -21.32
N TRP A 117 9.01 4.42 -22.27
CA TRP A 117 9.83 5.58 -22.51
C TRP A 117 10.10 5.74 -24.00
N HIS A 118 10.18 6.98 -24.42
CA HIS A 118 10.64 7.32 -25.77
C HIS A 118 11.56 8.53 -25.71
N GLN A 119 12.39 8.65 -26.73
CA GLN A 119 13.31 9.77 -26.88
C GLN A 119 12.99 10.53 -28.16
N THR A 120 13.04 11.85 -28.06
CA THR A 120 13.08 12.78 -29.20
C THR A 120 14.49 13.35 -29.33
N GLY A 121 14.74 14.22 -30.30
CA GLY A 121 16.07 14.83 -30.48
C GLY A 121 16.62 15.51 -29.21
N ASN A 122 15.75 16.09 -28.39
CA ASN A 122 16.15 16.91 -27.22
C ASN A 122 15.55 16.46 -25.88
N SER A 123 14.70 15.44 -25.86
CA SER A 123 14.04 15.02 -24.61
C SER A 123 13.89 13.52 -24.52
N VAL A 124 14.00 13.00 -23.30
CA VAL A 124 13.56 11.65 -22.95
C VAL A 124 12.28 11.79 -22.15
N VAL A 125 11.24 11.07 -22.55
CA VAL A 125 9.94 11.06 -21.88
C VAL A 125 9.77 9.70 -21.24
N LEU A 126 9.55 9.69 -19.92
CA LEU A 126 9.21 8.50 -19.14
C LEU A 126 7.74 8.59 -18.76
N THR A 127 6.95 7.59 -19.17
CA THR A 127 5.52 7.50 -18.85
C THR A 127 5.31 6.34 -17.88
N ILE A 128 4.76 6.62 -16.69
CA ILE A 128 4.43 5.61 -15.69
C ILE A 128 2.91 5.51 -15.58
N TYR A 129 2.36 4.32 -15.80
CA TYR A 129 0.93 4.09 -15.75
C TYR A 129 0.49 3.79 -14.30
N ALA A 130 0.02 4.83 -13.62
CA ALA A 130 -0.49 4.77 -12.25
C ALA A 130 -1.78 5.61 -12.13
N LYS A 131 -2.94 4.94 -12.26
CA LYS A 131 -4.25 5.61 -12.28
C LYS A 131 -4.55 6.26 -10.94
N ASN A 132 -5.11 7.48 -10.97
CA ASN A 132 -5.52 8.21 -9.77
C ASN A 132 -4.35 8.36 -8.77
N SER A 133 -3.20 8.76 -9.30
CA SER A 133 -2.02 9.05 -8.49
C SER A 133 -2.29 10.24 -7.58
N ASN A 134 -2.00 10.11 -6.29
CA ASN A 134 -2.17 11.18 -5.31
C ASN A 134 -0.93 12.11 -5.34
N PRO A 135 -1.05 13.36 -5.82
CA PRO A 135 0.09 14.26 -5.98
C PRO A 135 0.83 14.55 -4.68
N ASP A 136 0.11 14.70 -3.57
CA ASP A 136 0.69 15.05 -2.26
C ASP A 136 1.53 13.91 -1.66
N SER A 137 1.21 12.67 -2.07
CA SER A 137 1.92 11.45 -1.63
C SER A 137 2.95 10.93 -2.64
N CYS A 138 3.17 11.65 -3.74
CA CYS A 138 4.16 11.32 -4.74
C CYS A 138 5.45 12.14 -4.57
N SER A 139 6.60 11.51 -4.81
CA SER A 139 7.89 12.19 -4.93
C SER A 139 8.64 11.68 -6.14
N ILE A 140 8.90 12.59 -7.09
CA ILE A 140 9.72 12.32 -8.27
C ILE A 140 10.96 13.20 -8.17
N GLU A 141 12.11 12.56 -8.11
CA GLU A 141 13.39 13.22 -7.92
C GLU A 141 14.36 12.80 -9.00
N ALA A 142 15.20 13.71 -9.47
CA ALA A 142 16.20 13.40 -10.47
C ALA A 142 17.57 14.00 -10.13
N ASN A 143 18.63 13.34 -10.59
CA ASN A 143 19.92 13.97 -10.81
C ASN A 143 20.24 13.90 -12.32
N GLN A 144 21.50 14.11 -12.69
CA GLN A 144 21.90 14.11 -14.09
C GLN A 144 21.70 12.77 -14.80
N THR A 145 21.70 11.63 -14.10
CA THR A 145 21.70 10.29 -14.71
C THR A 145 20.68 9.33 -14.11
N VAL A 146 19.91 9.75 -13.11
CA VAL A 146 18.94 8.90 -12.40
C VAL A 146 17.66 9.67 -12.13
N VAL A 147 16.53 9.04 -12.41
CA VAL A 147 15.19 9.47 -11.98
C VAL A 147 14.65 8.47 -10.96
N SER A 148 14.42 8.93 -9.73
CA SER A 148 13.80 8.18 -8.65
C SER A 148 12.31 8.54 -8.57
N CYS A 149 11.46 7.53 -8.64
CA CYS A 149 10.01 7.69 -8.59
C CYS A 149 9.44 6.96 -7.37
N GLN A 150 8.70 7.68 -6.54
CA GLN A 150 7.75 7.12 -5.57
C GLN A 150 6.36 7.65 -5.90
N ILE A 151 5.46 6.76 -6.32
CA ILE A 151 4.10 7.12 -6.73
C ILE A 151 3.10 6.36 -5.86
N GLN A 152 2.24 7.07 -5.14
CA GLN A 152 1.10 6.49 -4.43
C GLN A 152 -0.16 6.67 -5.26
N PHE A 153 -0.91 5.59 -5.50
CA PHE A 153 -2.09 5.57 -6.33
C PHE A 153 -3.12 4.57 -5.81
N GLU A 154 -4.38 4.68 -6.23
CA GLU A 154 -5.49 3.81 -5.78
C GLU A 154 -5.50 3.61 -4.25
N SER A 155 -5.44 4.73 -3.51
CA SER A 155 -5.39 4.84 -2.04
C SER A 155 -4.13 4.26 -1.38
N ASN A 156 -3.86 2.95 -1.51
CA ASN A 156 -2.79 2.29 -0.75
C ASN A 156 -1.67 1.69 -1.61
N LYS A 157 -1.75 1.73 -2.94
CA LYS A 157 -0.71 1.16 -3.80
C LYS A 157 0.48 2.13 -3.91
N ILE A 158 1.68 1.58 -3.84
CA ILE A 158 2.93 2.34 -3.97
C ILE A 158 3.82 1.70 -5.03
N PHE A 159 4.19 2.48 -6.03
CA PHE A 159 5.25 2.16 -6.97
C PHE A 159 6.53 2.90 -6.56
N ARG A 160 7.65 2.18 -6.47
CA ARG A 160 8.97 2.74 -6.22
C ARG A 160 9.97 2.19 -7.24
N ARG A 161 10.67 3.07 -7.95
CA ARG A 161 11.68 2.66 -8.92
C ARG A 161 12.70 3.75 -9.21
N ASN A 162 13.95 3.33 -9.42
CA ASN A 162 15.01 4.16 -9.98
C ASN A 162 15.19 3.82 -11.47
N PHE A 163 15.20 4.83 -12.31
CA PHE A 163 15.49 4.74 -13.75
C PHE A 163 16.87 5.34 -13.98
N HIS A 164 17.80 4.51 -14.46
CA HIS A 164 19.14 4.95 -14.83
C HIS A 164 19.11 5.38 -16.29
N LEU A 165 19.45 6.63 -16.54
CA LEU A 165 19.49 7.25 -17.85
C LEU A 165 20.83 6.92 -18.52
N TRP A 166 20.80 6.71 -19.83
CA TRP A 166 22.01 6.46 -20.60
C TRP A 166 22.82 7.74 -20.85
N GLY A 167 22.13 8.88 -20.92
CA GLY A 167 22.72 10.20 -21.09
C GLY A 167 22.47 11.13 -19.89
N VAL A 168 23.09 12.30 -19.94
CA VAL A 168 22.94 13.36 -18.93
C VAL A 168 21.72 14.23 -19.26
N ILE A 169 20.86 14.48 -18.27
CA ILE A 169 19.73 15.40 -18.39
C ILE A 169 19.98 16.72 -17.65
N ASN A 170 19.35 17.78 -18.14
CA ASN A 170 19.24 19.03 -17.41
C ASN A 170 18.06 18.96 -16.44
N VAL A 171 18.35 18.72 -15.16
CA VAL A 171 17.34 18.60 -14.08
C VAL A 171 16.48 19.86 -13.96
N LYS A 172 17.04 21.06 -14.21
CA LYS A 172 16.29 22.33 -14.12
C LYS A 172 15.24 22.50 -15.22
N GLN A 173 15.46 21.86 -16.38
CA GLN A 173 14.51 21.87 -17.51
C GLN A 173 13.58 20.67 -17.50
N SER A 174 13.75 19.75 -16.54
CA SER A 174 12.91 18.55 -16.41
C SER A 174 11.64 18.88 -15.64
N SER A 175 10.53 18.21 -15.98
CA SER A 175 9.24 18.41 -15.32
C SER A 175 8.42 17.13 -15.33
N VAL A 176 7.41 17.09 -14.46
CA VAL A 176 6.47 15.96 -14.33
C VAL A 176 5.06 16.44 -14.65
N ASN A 177 4.34 15.68 -15.46
CA ASN A 177 2.90 15.90 -15.66
C ASN A 177 2.15 14.69 -15.11
N MET A 178 1.30 14.94 -14.12
CA MET A 178 0.40 13.95 -13.53
C MET A 178 -0.95 14.09 -14.22
N VAL A 179 -1.36 13.05 -14.94
CA VAL A 179 -2.55 13.06 -15.82
C VAL A 179 -3.60 12.09 -15.34
#